data_AF-A0A7S0FFU0-F1
#
_entry.id   AF-A0A7S0FFU0-F1
#
_cell.length_a   1.000
_cell.length_b   1.000
_cell.length_c   1.000
_cell.angle_alpha   90.00
_cell.angle_beta   90.00
_cell.angle_gamma   90.00
#
_symmetry.space_group_name_H-M   'P 1'
#
loop_
_entity.id
_entity.type
_entity.pdbx_description
1 polymer ?
#
loop_
_entity_poly.entity_id
_entity_poly.type
_entity_poly.pdbx_seq_one_letter_code
_entity_poly.pdbx_strand_id
1 'polypeptide(L)'
;DGSVGGGMAFLPLRECERILECEDKRLLQLVTKETTMMFRARSGHERNSWLFAVVKQAALIKERDILLQAERTIAAMEVKKSTQQLALLEELGRLSGVLRVQEAKEMFLDFIRRDHEAVAQGPAPEPEHNGGVPEPAAFSAWPEGVSLEDLLG
;
A
#
# COMPACT_ATOMS: atom_id res chain seq x y z
N ASP A 1 57.41 -21.07 21.19
CA ASP A 1 56.04 -21.33 21.68
C ASP A 1 55.22 -20.07 21.47
N GLY A 2 54.09 -20.00 20.78
CA GLY A 2 53.29 -20.98 20.08
C GLY A 2 52.33 -20.19 19.18
N SER A 3 51.94 -20.83 18.08
CA SER A 3 50.99 -20.36 17.06
C SER A 3 49.86 -19.48 17.61
N VAL A 4 49.78 -18.22 17.16
CA VAL A 4 48.57 -17.41 17.31
C VAL A 4 47.78 -17.57 16.02
N GLY A 5 46.74 -18.40 16.08
CA GLY A 5 45.85 -18.66 14.97
C GLY A 5 45.34 -17.37 14.35
N GLY A 6 45.63 -17.17 13.07
CA GLY A 6 45.04 -16.12 12.26
C GLY A 6 43.56 -16.41 12.03
N GLY A 7 42.73 -16.16 13.05
CA GLY A 7 41.29 -16.13 12.89
C GLY A 7 40.92 -15.04 11.90
N MET A 8 40.15 -15.37 10.86
CA MET A 8 39.62 -14.36 9.96
C MET A 8 38.69 -13.45 10.77
N ALA A 9 39.07 -12.19 10.95
CA ALA A 9 38.20 -11.19 11.54
C ALA A 9 37.06 -10.90 10.55
N PHE A 10 35.82 -11.15 10.98
CA PHE A 10 34.63 -10.77 10.24
C PHE A 10 34.19 -9.37 10.66
N LEU A 11 33.92 -8.50 9.68
CA LEU A 11 33.47 -7.13 9.90
C LEU A 11 32.18 -6.87 9.12
N PRO A 12 31.04 -6.70 9.80
CA PRO A 12 29.80 -6.31 9.13
C PRO A 12 29.87 -4.84 8.67
N LEU A 13 30.08 -4.62 7.37
CA LEU A 13 30.19 -3.28 6.79
C LEU A 13 28.94 -2.41 6.95
N ARG A 14 27.78 -3.02 7.20
CA ARG A 14 26.52 -2.30 7.55
C ARG A 14 26.68 -1.46 8.83
N GLU A 15 27.60 -1.84 9.72
CA GLU A 15 27.86 -1.18 11.01
C GLU A 15 29.02 -0.20 10.92
N CYS A 16 29.67 -0.07 9.76
CA CYS A 16 30.74 0.88 9.52
C CYS A 16 30.19 2.31 9.51
N GLU A 17 30.68 3.13 10.43
CA GLU A 17 30.30 4.53 10.56
C GLU A 17 31.24 5.43 9.76
N ARG A 18 32.55 5.28 9.99
CA ARG A 18 33.59 6.09 9.37
C ARG A 18 34.88 5.31 9.18
N ILE A 19 35.64 5.72 8.18
CA ILE A 19 36.98 5.20 7.90
C ILE A 19 37.92 6.40 7.96
N LEU A 20 38.94 6.31 8.80
CA LEU A 20 39.89 7.38 9.07
C LEU A 20 41.25 6.99 8.51
N GLU A 21 41.88 7.93 7.84
CA GLU A 21 43.30 7.83 7.49
C GLU A 21 44.13 8.22 8.72
N CYS A 22 45.21 7.48 8.97
CA CYS A 22 46.15 7.78 10.04
C CYS A 22 47.40 8.48 9.47
N GLU A 23 48.22 9.05 10.35
CA GLU A 23 49.51 9.66 9.96
C GLU A 23 50.42 8.68 9.21
N ASP A 24 50.45 7.41 9.64
CA ASP A 24 51.10 6.34 8.88
C ASP A 24 50.26 6.01 7.62
N LYS A 25 50.83 6.27 6.44
CA LYS A 25 50.22 6.03 5.14
C LYS A 25 49.88 4.57 4.85
N ARG A 26 50.26 3.62 5.73
CA ARG A 26 49.91 2.20 5.62
C ARG A 26 48.78 1.80 6.58
N LEU A 27 48.41 2.67 7.52
CA LEU A 27 47.37 2.40 8.49
C LEU A 27 46.02 2.94 8.01
N LEU A 28 44.98 2.17 8.29
CA LEU A 28 43.58 2.50 8.07
C LEU A 28 42.84 2.19 9.36
N GLN A 29 42.11 3.18 9.88
CA GLN A 29 41.26 2.98 11.05
C GLN A 29 39.81 2.90 10.61
N LEU A 30 39.14 1.82 10.98
CA LEU A 30 37.73 1.63 10.70
C LEU A 30 36.94 1.69 12.00
N VAL A 31 35.96 2.57 12.04
CA VAL A 31 35.10 2.77 13.22
C VAL A 31 33.73 2.21 12.90
N THR A 32 33.30 1.28 13.73
CA THR A 32 31.93 0.75 13.76
C THR A 32 31.20 1.25 14.99
N LYS A 33 29.90 0.95 15.07
CA LYS A 33 29.07 1.23 16.25
C LYS A 33 29.62 0.63 17.55
N GLU A 34 30.22 -0.56 17.46
CA GLU A 34 30.62 -1.33 18.65
C GLU A 34 32.12 -1.25 18.92
N THR A 35 32.92 -1.16 17.86
CA THR A 35 34.38 -1.30 17.97
C THR A 35 35.11 -0.43 16.96
N THR A 36 36.37 -0.14 17.28
CA THR A 36 37.31 0.49 16.36
C THR A 36 38.42 -0.50 16.04
N MET A 37 38.68 -0.70 14.74
CA MET A 37 39.67 -1.63 14.23
C MET A 37 40.76 -0.90 13.46
N MET A 38 41.98 -1.42 13.58
CA MET A 38 43.16 -0.88 12.89
C MET A 38 43.68 -1.92 11.90
N PHE A 39 43.81 -1.51 10.64
CA PHE A 39 44.36 -2.34 9.57
C PHE A 39 45.67 -1.76 9.06
N ARG A 40 46.65 -2.62 8.79
CA ARG A 40 47.95 -2.23 8.24
C ARG A 40 48.15 -2.88 6.87
N ALA A 41 48.20 -2.06 5.83
CA ALA A 41 48.56 -2.48 4.48
C ALA A 41 50.08 -2.61 4.32
N ARG A 42 50.53 -3.31 3.28
CA ARG A 42 51.95 -3.42 2.93
C ARG A 42 52.49 -2.13 2.33
N SER A 43 51.64 -1.36 1.67
CA SER A 43 51.97 -0.07 1.05
C SER A 43 50.81 0.93 1.16
N GLY A 44 51.10 2.21 0.95
CA GLY A 44 50.04 3.23 0.91
C GLY A 44 49.11 3.10 -0.30
N HIS A 45 49.59 2.54 -1.41
CA HIS A 45 48.73 2.22 -2.55
C HIS A 45 47.72 1.14 -2.19
N GLU A 46 48.17 0.05 -1.55
CA GLU A 46 47.28 -1.02 -1.09
C GLU A 46 46.27 -0.51 -0.05
N ARG A 47 46.70 0.36 0.89
CA ARG A 47 45.79 1.04 1.82
C ARG A 47 44.69 1.80 1.06
N ASN A 48 45.05 2.57 0.03
CA ASN A 48 44.08 3.34 -0.76
C ASN A 48 43.10 2.45 -1.51
N SER A 49 43.59 1.34 -2.09
CA SER A 49 42.73 0.33 -2.72
C SER A 49 41.75 -0.28 -1.72
N TRP A 50 42.20 -0.60 -0.50
CA TRP A 50 41.33 -1.10 0.57
C TRP A 50 40.31 -0.06 0.99
N LEU A 51 40.73 1.19 1.25
CA LEU A 51 39.83 2.29 1.58
C LEU A 51 38.72 2.42 0.53
N PHE A 52 39.09 2.50 -0.75
CA PHE A 52 38.11 2.63 -1.84
C PHE A 52 37.15 1.43 -1.88
N ALA A 53 37.67 0.21 -1.77
CA ALA A 53 36.85 -0.99 -1.78
C ALA A 53 35.86 -1.01 -0.62
N VAL A 54 36.30 -0.71 0.60
CA VAL A 54 35.46 -0.71 1.79
C VAL A 54 34.41 0.39 1.72
N VAL A 55 34.79 1.63 1.34
CA VAL A 55 33.85 2.74 1.17
C VAL A 55 32.78 2.37 0.14
N LYS A 56 33.18 1.84 -1.03
CA LYS A 56 32.25 1.43 -2.08
C LYS A 56 31.27 0.36 -1.59
N GLN A 57 31.77 -0.68 -0.92
CA GLN A 57 30.92 -1.76 -0.42
C GLN A 57 29.98 -1.29 0.70
N ALA A 58 30.48 -0.48 1.64
CA ALA A 58 29.66 0.09 2.70
C ALA A 58 28.55 1.00 2.13
N ALA A 59 28.85 1.80 1.10
CA ALA A 59 27.86 2.62 0.41
C ALA A 59 26.77 1.77 -0.24
N LEU A 60 27.14 0.73 -1.01
CA LEU A 60 26.18 -0.18 -1.65
C LEU A 60 25.29 -0.91 -0.64
N ILE A 61 25.85 -1.34 0.49
CA ILE A 61 25.07 -2.00 1.55
C ILE A 61 24.06 -1.02 2.15
N LYS A 62 24.48 0.20 2.49
CA LYS A 62 23.58 1.23 3.04
C LYS A 62 22.48 1.63 2.06
N GLU A 63 22.82 1.79 0.78
CA GLU A 63 21.85 2.06 -0.29
C GLU A 63 20.82 0.95 -0.39
N ARG A 64 21.26 -0.32 -0.42
CA ARG A 64 20.37 -1.47 -0.44
C ARG A 64 19.44 -1.51 0.78
N ASP A 65 19.96 -1.23 1.97
CA ASP A 65 19.15 -1.23 3.20
C ASP A 65 18.05 -0.17 3.15
N ILE A 66 18.36 1.03 2.63
CA ILE A 66 17.39 2.11 2.41
C ILE A 66 16.32 1.68 1.40
N LEU A 67 16.72 1.08 0.27
CA LEU A 67 15.79 0.60 -0.75
C LEU A 67 14.85 -0.47 -0.19
N LEU A 68 15.38 -1.46 0.53
CA LEU A 68 14.58 -2.52 1.17
C LEU A 68 13.64 -1.96 2.24
N GLN A 69 14.01 -0.89 2.93
CA GLN A 69 13.13 -0.21 3.87
C GLN A 69 11.99 0.51 3.15
N ALA A 70 12.30 1.19 2.04
CA ALA A 70 11.29 1.86 1.22
C ALA A 70 10.29 0.85 0.63
N GLU A 71 10.78 -0.26 0.03
CA GLU A 71 9.94 -1.33 -0.50
C GLU A 71 9.00 -1.91 0.55
N ARG A 72 9.52 -2.24 1.75
CA ARG A 72 8.69 -2.75 2.85
C ARG A 72 7.61 -1.75 3.29
N THR A 73 7.94 -0.46 3.29
CA THR A 73 7.00 0.60 3.66
C THR A 73 5.88 0.71 2.64
N ILE A 74 6.21 0.70 1.35
CA ILE A 74 5.23 0.73 0.25
C ILE A 74 4.33 -0.48 0.31
N ALA A 75 4.90 -1.69 0.43
CA ALA A 75 4.12 -2.92 0.50
C ALA A 75 3.15 -2.92 1.69
N ALA A 76 3.58 -2.42 2.86
CA ALA A 76 2.71 -2.29 4.03
C ALA A 76 1.55 -1.31 3.80
N MET A 77 1.81 -0.19 3.12
CA MET A 77 0.79 0.79 2.77
C MET A 77 -0.22 0.23 1.75
N GLU A 78 0.26 -0.52 0.76
CA GLU A 78 -0.58 -1.17 -0.25
C GLU A 78 -1.50 -2.21 0.41
N VAL A 79 -0.97 -3.09 1.25
CA VAL A 79 -1.77 -4.08 1.98
C VAL A 79 -2.84 -3.39 2.82
N LYS A 80 -2.48 -2.32 3.55
CA LYS A 80 -3.44 -1.56 4.35
C LYS A 80 -4.56 -0.98 3.48
N LYS A 81 -4.21 -0.34 2.35
CA LYS A 81 -5.17 0.24 1.41
C LYS A 81 -6.08 -0.82 0.81
N SER A 82 -5.53 -1.93 0.34
CA SER A 82 -6.30 -3.05 -0.23
C SER A 82 -7.25 -3.66 0.80
N THR A 83 -6.81 -3.82 2.05
CA THR A 83 -7.66 -4.32 3.13
C THR A 83 -8.82 -3.37 3.43
N GLN A 84 -8.57 -2.05 3.45
CA GLN A 84 -9.62 -1.05 3.62
C GLN A 84 -10.62 -1.04 2.46
N GLN A 85 -10.13 -1.16 1.23
CA GLN A 85 -11.00 -1.23 0.04
C GLN A 85 -11.83 -2.52 0.04
N LEU A 86 -11.26 -3.65 0.42
CA LEU A 86 -11.99 -4.91 0.56
C LEU A 86 -13.10 -4.79 1.60
N ALA A 87 -12.79 -4.25 2.79
CA ALA A 87 -13.79 -4.05 3.85
C ALA A 87 -14.93 -3.13 3.37
N LEU A 88 -14.63 -2.06 2.64
CA LEU A 88 -15.64 -1.19 2.05
C LEU A 88 -16.52 -1.94 1.04
N LEU A 89 -15.94 -2.76 0.16
CA LEU A 89 -16.69 -3.56 -0.81
C LEU A 89 -17.59 -4.59 -0.11
N GLU A 90 -17.10 -5.24 0.94
CA GLU A 90 -17.90 -6.17 1.75
C GLU A 90 -19.08 -5.47 2.44
N GLU A 91 -18.88 -4.23 2.93
CA GLU A 91 -19.96 -3.41 3.47
C GLU A 91 -21.00 -3.06 2.39
N LEU A 92 -20.55 -2.60 1.21
CA LEU A 92 -21.42 -2.28 0.08
C LEU A 92 -22.18 -3.49 -0.47
N GLY A 93 -21.77 -4.72 -0.15
CA GLY A 93 -22.55 -5.93 -0.43
C GLY A 93 -23.85 -6.03 0.40
N ARG A 94 -24.04 -5.16 1.39
CA ARG A 94 -25.25 -5.09 2.23
C ARG A 94 -25.97 -3.77 1.98
N LEU A 95 -27.31 -3.80 1.97
CA LEU A 95 -28.12 -2.59 1.78
C LEU A 95 -27.76 -1.49 2.80
N SER A 96 -27.55 -1.85 4.07
CA SER A 96 -27.12 -0.91 5.10
C SER A 96 -25.77 -0.25 4.79
N GLY A 97 -24.84 -0.95 4.12
CA GLY A 97 -23.57 -0.37 3.68
C GLY A 97 -23.74 0.53 2.47
N VAL A 98 -24.56 0.13 1.49
CA VAL A 98 -24.93 0.96 0.34
C VAL A 98 -25.54 2.29 0.79
N LEU A 99 -26.45 2.26 1.77
CA LEU A 99 -27.10 3.47 2.27
C LEU A 99 -26.18 4.36 3.14
N ARG A 100 -25.08 3.84 3.66
CA ARG A 100 -24.09 4.60 4.46
C ARG A 100 -23.08 5.36 3.60
N VAL A 101 -22.75 4.87 2.41
CA VAL A 101 -21.83 5.53 1.48
C VAL A 101 -22.64 6.40 0.53
N GLN A 102 -22.43 7.72 0.58
CA GLN A 102 -23.29 8.70 -0.10
C GLN A 102 -23.38 8.44 -1.61
N GLU A 103 -22.26 8.18 -2.26
CA GLU A 103 -22.22 7.91 -3.71
C GLU A 103 -22.96 6.61 -4.07
N ALA A 104 -22.82 5.57 -3.24
CA ALA A 104 -23.51 4.29 -3.47
C ALA A 104 -25.02 4.42 -3.22
N LYS A 105 -25.40 5.17 -2.19
CA LYS A 105 -26.80 5.50 -1.88
C LYS A 105 -27.47 6.23 -3.03
N GLU A 106 -26.82 7.24 -3.60
CA GLU A 106 -27.34 7.99 -4.75
C GLU A 106 -27.57 7.07 -5.95
N MET A 107 -26.58 6.24 -6.30
CA MET A 107 -26.71 5.26 -7.38
C MET A 107 -27.86 4.27 -7.14
N PHE A 108 -28.04 3.81 -5.91
CA PHE A 108 -29.13 2.91 -5.54
C PHE A 108 -30.51 3.55 -5.69
N LEU A 109 -30.67 4.81 -5.26
CA LEU A 109 -31.93 5.53 -5.40
C LEU A 109 -32.25 5.84 -6.87
N ASP A 110 -31.25 6.19 -7.67
CA ASP A 110 -31.44 6.40 -9.10
C ASP A 110 -31.86 5.10 -9.82
N PHE A 111 -31.30 3.96 -9.41
CA PHE A 111 -31.74 2.65 -9.91
C PHE A 111 -33.23 2.41 -9.60
N ILE A 112 -33.65 2.60 -8.35
CA ILE A 112 -35.06 2.41 -7.94
C ILE A 112 -36.00 3.33 -8.73
N ARG A 113 -35.64 4.61 -8.89
CA ARG A 113 -36.46 5.57 -9.65
C ARG A 113 -36.68 5.10 -11.08
N ARG A 114 -35.60 4.69 -11.77
CA ARG A 114 -35.67 4.20 -13.16
C ARG A 114 -36.49 2.93 -13.28
N ASP A 115 -36.33 1.99 -12.35
CA ASP A 115 -37.10 0.75 -12.36
C ASP A 115 -38.59 1.02 -12.17
N HIS A 116 -38.95 1.92 -11.25
CA HIS A 116 -40.32 2.36 -11.04
C HIS A 116 -40.90 3.08 -12.27
N GLU A 117 -40.14 3.98 -12.89
CA GLU A 117 -40.55 4.66 -14.13
C GLU A 117 -40.79 3.66 -15.27
N ALA A 118 -39.95 2.63 -15.40
CA ALA A 118 -40.11 1.59 -16.42
C ALA A 118 -41.37 0.75 -16.20
N VAL A 119 -41.71 0.42 -14.95
CA VAL A 119 -42.96 -0.27 -14.59
C VAL A 119 -44.17 0.63 -14.86
N ALA A 120 -44.10 1.91 -14.51
CA ALA A 120 -45.17 2.87 -14.71
C ALA A 120 -45.46 3.16 -16.19
N GLN A 121 -44.47 3.01 -17.07
CA GLN A 121 -44.65 3.19 -18.52
C GLN A 121 -45.27 1.98 -19.22
N GLY A 122 -45.37 0.82 -18.54
CA GLY A 122 -46.02 -0.40 -19.04
C GLY A 122 -45.33 -1.02 -20.27
N PRO A 123 -45.58 -2.30 -20.61
CA PRO A 123 -45.21 -2.81 -21.92
C PRO A 123 -45.91 -1.94 -22.99
N ALA A 124 -45.16 -1.53 -24.02
CA ALA A 124 -45.69 -0.77 -25.14
C ALA A 124 -47.02 -1.38 -25.59
N PRO A 125 -48.08 -0.58 -25.81
CA PRO A 125 -49.39 -1.12 -26.17
C PRO A 125 -49.20 -1.99 -27.42
N GLU A 126 -49.35 -3.30 -27.26
CA GLU A 126 -49.62 -4.13 -28.41
C GLU A 126 -50.88 -3.55 -29.05
N PRO A 127 -50.94 -3.43 -30.39
CA PRO A 127 -52.08 -2.82 -31.05
C PRO A 127 -53.35 -3.63 -30.71
N GLU A 128 -54.15 -3.10 -29.80
CA GLU A 128 -55.35 -3.76 -29.28
C GLU A 128 -56.38 -3.97 -30.38
N HIS A 129 -56.80 -5.22 -30.54
CA HIS A 129 -58.10 -5.56 -31.11
C HIS A 129 -59.16 -5.41 -30.00
N ASN A 130 -59.76 -4.22 -29.97
CA ASN A 130 -60.98 -3.78 -29.30
C ASN A 130 -61.70 -4.72 -28.30
N GLY A 131 -61.93 -4.19 -27.09
CA GLY A 131 -63.26 -4.26 -26.48
C GLY A 131 -63.33 -4.61 -25.00
N GLY A 132 -62.89 -3.71 -24.11
CA GLY A 132 -63.20 -3.81 -22.69
C GLY A 132 -62.61 -2.65 -21.90
N VAL A 133 -63.46 -1.84 -21.28
CA VAL A 133 -63.08 -0.69 -20.43
C VAL A 133 -62.20 -1.18 -19.27
N PRO A 134 -60.96 -0.72 -19.11
CA PRO A 134 -60.18 -0.98 -17.91
C PRO A 134 -60.45 0.09 -16.86
N GLU A 135 -60.91 -0.35 -15.71
CA GLU A 135 -60.97 0.40 -14.45
C GLU A 135 -59.54 0.83 -14.05
N PRO A 136 -59.28 2.09 -13.65
CA PRO A 136 -57.93 2.54 -13.36
C PRO A 136 -57.44 1.90 -12.05
N ALA A 137 -56.55 0.91 -12.17
CA ALA A 137 -55.80 0.38 -11.05
C ALA A 137 -54.94 1.49 -10.44
N ALA A 138 -55.45 2.10 -9.35
CA ALA A 138 -54.79 3.13 -8.56
C ALA A 138 -53.65 2.54 -7.70
N PHE A 139 -52.63 1.98 -8.35
CA PHE A 139 -51.45 1.39 -7.68
C PHE A 139 -50.11 1.75 -8.37
N SER A 140 -50.03 2.87 -9.10
CA SER A 140 -48.77 3.31 -9.74
C SER A 140 -48.22 4.65 -9.21
N ALA A 141 -48.78 5.20 -8.14
CA ALA A 141 -48.15 6.31 -7.46
C ALA A 141 -47.18 5.74 -6.42
N TRP A 142 -45.89 6.05 -6.59
CA TRP A 142 -44.93 5.99 -5.48
C TRP A 142 -45.57 6.72 -4.29
N PRO A 143 -45.60 6.15 -3.08
CA PRO A 143 -46.29 6.79 -1.97
C PRO A 143 -45.66 8.16 -1.72
N GLU A 144 -46.40 9.22 -2.09
CA GLU A 144 -46.13 10.60 -1.72
C GLU A 144 -46.26 10.69 -0.21
N GLY A 145 -45.21 10.32 0.51
CA GLY A 145 -45.25 10.25 1.96
C GLY A 145 -44.24 9.30 2.59
N VAL A 146 -43.55 8.46 1.83
CA VAL A 146 -42.37 7.76 2.38
C VAL A 146 -41.18 8.70 2.24
N SER A 147 -40.92 9.49 3.30
CA SER A 147 -39.65 10.20 3.39
C SER A 147 -38.54 9.16 3.46
N LEU A 148 -37.41 9.44 2.81
CA LEU A 148 -36.21 8.63 2.95
C LEU A 148 -35.78 8.49 4.42
N GLU A 149 -36.20 9.43 5.27
CA GLU A 149 -35.98 9.44 6.72
C GLU A 149 -36.78 8.34 7.45
N ASP A 150 -37.95 7.95 6.92
CA ASP A 150 -38.81 6.92 7.53
C ASP A 150 -38.29 5.50 7.28
N LEU A 151 -37.51 5.31 6.21
CA LEU A 151 -36.85 4.04 5.86
C LEU A 151 -35.47 3.87 6.52
N LEU A 152 -34.92 4.94 7.11
CA LEU A 152 -33.59 4.99 7.71
C LEU A 152 -33.61 4.98 9.25
N GLY A 153 -34.78 4.72 9.86
CA GLY A 153 -34.93 4.51 11.30
C GLY A 153 -34.09 3.35 11.83
#